data_AF-A0A7S2J035-F1
#
_entry.id   AF-A0A7S2J035-F1
#
_cell.length_a   1.000
_cell.length_b   1.000
_cell.length_c   1.000
_cell.angle_alpha   90.00
_cell.angle_beta   90.00
_cell.angle_gamma   90.00
#
_symmetry.space_group_name_H-M   'P 1'
#
loop_
_entity.id
_entity.type
_entity.pdbx_description
1 polymer ?
#
loop_
_entity_poly.entity_id
_entity_poly.type
_entity_poly.pdbx_seq_one_letter_code
_entity_poly.pdbx_strand_id
1 'polypeptide(L)'
;FGDEGAVKTQLKEGSGWKSPSADSEVFLSLKATGADGAVIEERPDFEFIVGSESLGTLSKVCNAALKGMKKGEEVQLKLSKEYAYGDKHPEGATLTLTLHEIYETKDVSFSKDKSVMKKSTKEGEGWDTPKDSWTVKLKVETATDGSAPIPGFQPQTLEFTAGNGDVCDALEMAALEMKNGEQAVLTVCPATLALEARLGLKDAKVDTIVLKLEMVEFVKGKDTWNMDDAEKVEHGVARKDVGSALFKQGRLALALQKYKKIENMFNYVDNFKEEDNKTKAKAVRLACQLNSAAVQLKLKEYGEAKAACNSVLKDEKGNVKALYRRAQAELGLKNFQESMADCRKVVELDPQNKEARALLKQAQTCQKEEDKKAKGLFAN
;
A
#
# COMPACT_ATOMS: atom_id res chain seq x y z
N PHE A 1 5.63 35.34 0.86
CA PHE A 1 6.06 35.32 2.28
C PHE A 1 5.51 36.49 3.09
N GLY A 2 5.05 37.58 2.46
CA GLY A 2 4.40 38.70 3.16
C GLY A 2 5.38 39.69 3.80
N ASP A 3 6.68 39.46 3.62
CA ASP A 3 7.82 40.20 4.18
C ASP A 3 8.74 40.76 3.08
N GLU A 4 8.30 40.75 1.81
CA GLU A 4 9.05 41.19 0.63
C GLU A 4 10.39 40.46 0.35
N GLY A 5 10.80 39.51 1.20
CA GLY A 5 12.06 38.78 1.07
C GLY A 5 12.14 37.86 -0.14
N ALA A 6 11.00 37.49 -0.72
CA ALA A 6 10.92 36.87 -2.03
C ALA A 6 9.67 37.34 -2.79
N VAL A 7 9.89 37.95 -3.96
CA VAL A 7 8.84 38.46 -4.85
C VAL A 7 8.74 37.57 -6.08
N LYS A 8 7.56 36.98 -6.31
CA LYS A 8 7.28 36.09 -7.45
C LYS A 8 6.71 36.89 -8.62
N THR A 9 7.30 36.74 -9.79
CA THR A 9 6.81 37.23 -11.07
C THR A 9 6.60 36.04 -12.00
N GLN A 10 5.42 35.92 -12.59
CA GLN A 10 5.16 34.89 -13.60
C GLN A 10 5.70 35.39 -14.95
N LEU A 11 6.63 34.64 -15.54
CA LEU A 11 7.20 34.92 -16.86
C LEU A 11 6.41 34.24 -17.97
N LYS A 12 5.92 33.03 -17.70
CA LYS A 12 5.11 32.23 -18.63
C LYS A 12 3.99 31.56 -17.87
N GLU A 13 2.78 31.66 -18.39
CA GLU A 13 1.62 30.97 -17.83
C GLU A 13 1.71 29.46 -18.09
N GLY A 14 1.42 28.67 -17.07
CA GLY A 14 1.26 27.22 -17.21
C GLY A 14 -0.14 26.82 -17.67
N SER A 15 -0.30 25.53 -17.95
CA SER A 15 -1.54 24.93 -18.43
C SER A 15 -2.09 23.90 -17.44
N GLY A 16 -3.37 23.56 -17.61
CA GLY A 16 -4.05 22.59 -16.75
C GLY A 16 -4.56 23.17 -15.44
N TRP A 17 -5.18 22.29 -14.64
CA TRP A 17 -5.82 22.64 -13.37
C TRP A 17 -5.06 22.13 -12.14
N LYS A 18 -4.14 21.17 -12.33
CA LYS A 18 -3.32 20.61 -11.24
C LYS A 18 -2.27 21.63 -10.80
N SER A 19 -2.07 21.70 -9.49
CA SER A 19 -0.95 22.43 -8.88
C SER A 19 -0.28 21.52 -7.85
N PRO A 20 1.05 21.65 -7.63
CA PRO A 20 1.75 20.79 -6.69
C PRO A 20 1.26 21.00 -5.25
N SER A 21 0.95 19.92 -4.54
CA SER A 21 0.70 19.91 -3.10
C SER A 21 1.96 19.55 -2.32
N ALA A 22 1.89 19.58 -0.98
CA ALA A 22 2.92 18.94 -0.17
C ALA A 22 3.10 17.47 -0.59
N ASP A 23 4.34 17.01 -0.59
CA ASP A 23 4.80 15.68 -1.02
C ASP A 23 4.57 15.36 -2.51
N SER A 24 4.11 16.32 -3.32
CA SER A 24 4.05 16.14 -4.78
C SER A 24 5.45 16.05 -5.36
N GLU A 25 5.66 15.09 -6.25
CA GLU A 25 6.88 14.97 -7.04
C GLU A 25 6.73 15.77 -8.33
N VAL A 26 7.69 16.65 -8.61
CA VAL A 26 7.67 17.55 -9.76
C VAL A 26 8.95 17.46 -10.57
N PHE A 27 8.86 17.68 -11.88
CA PHE A 27 10.01 17.84 -12.76
C PHE A 27 10.21 19.32 -13.06
N LEU A 28 11.40 19.86 -12.76
CA LEU A 28 11.65 21.28 -12.89
C LEU A 28 13.08 21.61 -13.33
N SER A 29 13.26 22.83 -13.80
CA SER A 29 14.56 23.46 -14.00
C SER A 29 14.71 24.67 -13.11
N LEU A 30 15.92 24.89 -12.62
CA LEU A 30 16.26 25.97 -11.71
C LEU A 30 17.49 26.70 -12.22
N LYS A 31 17.43 28.03 -12.26
CA LYS A 31 18.58 28.89 -12.55
C LYS A 31 18.63 30.05 -11.58
N ALA A 32 19.70 30.17 -10.83
CA ALA A 32 19.95 31.26 -9.91
C ALA A 32 21.04 32.18 -10.46
N THR A 33 20.79 33.48 -10.49
CA THR A 33 21.74 34.51 -10.92
C THR A 33 21.93 35.58 -9.86
N GLY A 34 23.13 36.15 -9.77
CA GLY A 34 23.43 37.32 -8.94
C GLY A 34 22.78 38.59 -9.48
N ALA A 35 22.90 39.69 -8.72
CA ALA A 35 22.42 41.02 -9.12
C ALA A 35 23.15 41.56 -10.37
N ASP A 36 24.40 41.13 -10.57
CA ASP A 36 25.24 41.40 -11.74
C ASP A 36 24.87 40.54 -12.97
N GLY A 37 23.91 39.62 -12.83
CA GLY A 37 23.50 38.68 -13.86
C GLY A 37 24.39 37.45 -14.00
N ALA A 38 25.44 37.31 -13.17
CA ALA A 38 26.29 36.12 -13.18
C ALA A 38 25.52 34.89 -12.69
N VAL A 39 25.68 33.74 -13.36
CA VAL A 39 25.03 32.50 -12.93
C VAL A 39 25.72 31.97 -11.68
N ILE A 40 24.95 31.82 -10.61
CA ILE A 40 25.41 31.25 -9.33
C ILE A 40 25.28 29.73 -9.40
N GLU A 41 24.12 29.26 -9.85
CA GLU A 41 23.80 27.84 -9.94
C GLU A 41 22.76 27.60 -11.04
N GLU A 42 22.91 26.51 -11.77
CA GLU A 42 21.97 26.07 -12.79
C GLU A 42 21.80 24.56 -12.67
N ARG A 43 20.55 24.13 -12.49
CA ARG A 43 20.14 22.72 -12.44
C ARG A 43 19.06 22.51 -13.48
N PRO A 44 19.41 22.05 -14.68
CA PRO A 44 18.41 21.67 -15.66
C PRO A 44 17.75 20.36 -15.24
N ASP A 45 16.46 20.23 -15.56
CA ASP A 45 15.77 18.95 -15.73
C ASP A 45 15.97 17.93 -14.59
N PHE A 46 15.51 18.29 -13.39
CA PHE A 46 15.61 17.43 -12.21
C PHE A 46 14.28 17.23 -11.50
N GLU A 47 14.20 16.13 -10.73
CA GLU A 47 13.04 15.79 -9.91
C GLU A 47 13.16 16.39 -8.50
N PHE A 48 12.05 16.90 -7.98
CA PHE A 48 12.00 17.52 -6.66
C PHE A 48 10.70 17.15 -5.95
N ILE A 49 10.80 16.84 -4.66
CA ILE A 49 9.62 16.60 -3.81
C ILE A 49 9.27 17.90 -3.10
N VAL A 50 8.06 18.39 -3.33
CA VAL A 50 7.53 19.62 -2.69
C VAL A 50 7.44 19.42 -1.19
N GLY A 51 8.13 20.26 -0.44
CA GLY A 51 8.28 20.18 1.02
C GLY A 51 9.65 19.63 1.45
N SER A 52 10.44 19.05 0.54
CA SER A 52 11.79 18.57 0.86
C SER A 52 12.80 19.70 1.04
N GLU A 53 13.91 19.39 1.72
CA GLU A 53 15.06 20.28 1.94
C GLU A 53 16.24 20.00 0.99
N SER A 54 16.01 19.23 -0.09
CA SER A 54 17.05 18.74 -1.01
C SER A 54 17.78 19.84 -1.81
N LEU A 55 17.20 21.04 -1.87
CA LEU A 55 17.80 22.22 -2.50
C LEU A 55 18.54 23.12 -1.51
N GLY A 56 18.75 22.66 -0.27
CA GLY A 56 19.42 23.44 0.78
C GLY A 56 18.69 24.75 1.05
N THR A 57 19.42 25.87 0.98
CA THR A 57 18.89 27.22 1.27
C THR A 57 17.75 27.65 0.36
N LEU A 58 17.71 27.16 -0.89
CA LEU A 58 16.64 27.49 -1.83
C LEU A 58 15.35 26.72 -1.58
N SER A 59 15.38 25.63 -0.80
CA SER A 59 14.24 24.74 -0.59
C SER A 59 12.99 25.48 -0.11
N LYS A 60 13.15 26.37 0.89
CA LYS A 60 12.03 27.16 1.45
C LYS A 60 11.34 28.00 0.37
N VAL A 61 12.13 28.67 -0.47
CA VAL A 61 11.67 29.56 -1.53
C VAL A 61 11.04 28.76 -2.67
N CYS A 62 11.68 27.68 -3.14
CA CYS A 62 11.14 26.79 -4.16
C CYS A 62 9.81 26.16 -3.71
N ASN A 63 9.74 25.65 -2.48
CA ASN A 63 8.52 25.08 -1.91
C ASN A 63 7.37 26.07 -1.83
N ALA A 64 7.64 27.36 -1.57
CA ALA A 64 6.62 28.38 -1.56
C ALA A 64 6.21 28.82 -2.98
N ALA A 65 7.16 28.88 -3.92
CA ALA A 65 6.90 29.29 -5.30
C ALA A 65 6.08 28.25 -6.06
N LEU A 66 6.38 26.96 -5.86
CA LEU A 66 5.69 25.82 -6.47
C LEU A 66 4.23 25.74 -6.03
N LYS A 67 3.88 26.24 -4.84
CA LYS A 67 2.47 26.37 -4.42
C LYS A 67 1.74 27.30 -5.39
N GLY A 68 0.80 26.71 -6.13
CA GLY A 68 0.00 27.41 -7.13
C GLY A 68 0.64 27.55 -8.51
N MET A 69 1.83 26.98 -8.74
CA MET A 69 2.34 26.83 -10.11
C MET A 69 1.55 25.77 -10.88
N LYS A 70 1.47 25.94 -12.19
CA LYS A 70 0.88 24.99 -13.13
C LYS A 70 1.93 24.34 -14.02
N LYS A 71 1.58 23.23 -14.65
CA LYS A 71 2.44 22.54 -15.61
C LYS A 71 2.85 23.47 -16.76
N GLY A 72 4.15 23.57 -17.02
CA GLY A 72 4.76 24.43 -18.04
C GLY A 72 4.92 25.89 -17.63
N GLU A 73 4.60 26.25 -16.38
CA GLU A 73 4.74 27.61 -15.85
C GLU A 73 6.21 27.95 -15.60
N GLU A 74 6.59 29.18 -15.93
CA GLU A 74 7.91 29.73 -15.63
C GLU A 74 7.75 30.97 -14.76
N VAL A 75 8.48 31.01 -13.65
CA VAL A 75 8.41 32.08 -12.66
C VAL A 75 9.81 32.56 -12.31
N GLN A 76 9.92 33.85 -12.06
CA GLN A 76 11.10 34.47 -11.54
C GLN A 76 10.84 34.90 -10.10
N LEU A 77 11.78 34.61 -9.20
CA LEU A 77 11.74 35.00 -7.81
C LEU A 77 12.91 35.94 -7.56
N LYS A 78 12.61 37.18 -7.18
CA LYS A 78 13.63 38.12 -6.71
C LYS A 78 13.80 37.93 -5.21
N LEU A 79 14.99 37.53 -4.77
CA LEU A 79 15.29 37.10 -3.40
C LEU A 79 16.18 38.12 -2.68
N SER A 80 15.84 38.43 -1.44
CA SER A 80 16.72 39.18 -0.54
C SER A 80 17.90 38.31 -0.08
N LYS A 81 18.90 38.95 0.53
CA LYS A 81 20.08 38.31 1.10
C LYS A 81 19.74 37.12 2.02
N GLU A 82 18.72 37.28 2.87
CA GLU A 82 18.30 36.32 3.89
C GLU A 82 17.59 35.10 3.31
N TYR A 83 17.07 35.20 2.07
CA TYR A 83 16.29 34.17 1.38
C TYR A 83 17.06 33.47 0.25
N ALA A 84 18.31 33.86 0.01
CA ALA A 84 19.17 33.29 -1.03
C ALA A 84 20.47 32.71 -0.43
N TYR A 85 21.62 33.30 -0.80
CA TYR A 85 22.95 32.77 -0.51
C TYR A 85 23.67 33.53 0.62
N GLY A 86 22.95 34.34 1.41
CA GLY A 86 23.51 35.07 2.55
C GLY A 86 24.62 36.03 2.16
N ASP A 87 25.69 36.09 2.96
CA ASP A 87 26.83 37.00 2.76
C ASP A 87 27.59 36.78 1.44
N LYS A 88 27.42 35.64 0.78
CA LYS A 88 28.03 35.39 -0.54
C LYS A 88 27.41 36.25 -1.65
N HIS A 89 26.15 36.64 -1.49
CA HIS A 89 25.43 37.49 -2.43
C HIS A 89 24.60 38.53 -1.64
N PRO A 90 25.26 39.57 -1.09
CA PRO A 90 24.62 40.55 -0.21
C PRO A 90 23.58 41.42 -0.93
N GLU A 91 23.68 41.56 -2.25
CA GLU A 91 22.70 42.26 -3.09
C GLU A 91 21.46 41.41 -3.46
N GLY A 92 21.40 40.17 -2.95
CA GLY A 92 20.35 39.21 -3.26
C GLY A 92 20.63 38.39 -4.52
N ALA A 93 19.62 37.64 -4.97
CA ALA A 93 19.71 36.80 -6.16
C ALA A 93 18.35 36.73 -6.88
N THR A 94 18.39 36.41 -8.17
CA THR A 94 17.20 36.13 -8.97
C THR A 94 17.17 34.63 -9.25
N LEU A 95 16.05 33.98 -8.90
CA LEU A 95 15.83 32.55 -9.14
C LEU A 95 14.74 32.38 -10.21
N THR A 96 15.10 31.82 -11.35
CA THR A 96 14.13 31.35 -12.35
C THR A 96 13.82 29.89 -12.09
N LEU A 97 12.53 29.57 -11.99
CA LEU A 97 11.99 28.22 -11.86
C LEU A 97 11.05 27.93 -13.01
N THR A 98 11.30 26.84 -13.73
CA THR A 98 10.41 26.33 -14.78
C THR A 98 9.84 24.99 -14.30
N LEU A 99 8.53 24.92 -14.09
CA LEU A 99 7.84 23.68 -13.73
C LEU A 99 7.43 22.94 -14.99
N HIS A 100 8.12 21.85 -15.32
CA HIS A 100 7.87 21.10 -16.54
C HIS A 100 6.71 20.12 -16.40
N GLU A 101 6.67 19.38 -15.29
CA GLU A 101 5.68 18.33 -15.05
C GLU A 101 5.33 18.21 -13.56
N ILE A 102 4.09 17.81 -13.28
CA ILE A 102 3.62 17.48 -11.93
C ILE A 102 3.22 16.01 -11.96
N TYR A 103 3.93 15.18 -11.21
CA TYR A 103 3.65 13.76 -11.17
C TYR A 103 2.64 13.41 -10.07
N GLU A 104 1.74 12.51 -10.39
CA GLU A 104 0.80 11.95 -9.43
C GLU A 104 1.41 10.70 -8.81
N THR A 105 1.82 10.81 -7.55
CA THR A 105 2.36 9.70 -6.76
C THR A 105 1.29 9.16 -5.81
N LYS A 106 1.07 7.85 -5.82
CA LYS A 106 0.09 7.17 -4.97
C LYS A 106 0.71 5.95 -4.32
N ASP A 107 0.48 5.80 -3.01
CA ASP A 107 0.74 4.55 -2.31
C ASP A 107 -0.32 3.52 -2.71
N VAL A 108 0.11 2.53 -3.49
CA VAL A 108 -0.76 1.44 -3.97
C VAL A 108 -0.63 0.18 -3.12
N SER A 109 0.19 0.20 -2.06
CA SER A 109 0.28 -0.91 -1.11
C SER A 109 -1.08 -1.20 -0.46
N PHE A 110 -1.33 -2.47 -0.11
CA PHE A 110 -2.55 -2.85 0.61
C PHE A 110 -2.61 -2.27 2.01
N SER A 111 -1.45 -2.14 2.67
CA SER A 111 -1.33 -1.64 4.05
C SER A 111 -1.23 -0.12 4.14
N LYS A 112 -1.08 0.59 3.01
CA LYS A 112 -0.80 2.03 2.97
C LYS A 112 0.44 2.42 3.78
N ASP A 113 1.48 1.61 3.65
CA ASP A 113 2.75 1.70 4.39
C ASP A 113 3.90 2.25 3.54
N LYS A 114 3.59 2.78 2.35
CA LYS A 114 4.53 3.31 1.35
C LYS A 114 5.49 2.26 0.76
N SER A 115 5.23 0.97 0.96
CA SER A 115 6.07 -0.09 0.41
C SER A 115 6.02 -0.19 -1.12
N VAL A 116 4.93 0.28 -1.73
CA VAL A 116 4.74 0.29 -3.18
C VAL A 116 4.16 1.63 -3.61
N MET A 117 5.02 2.46 -4.20
CA MET A 117 4.69 3.81 -4.62
C MET A 117 4.60 3.86 -6.14
N LYS A 118 3.43 4.22 -6.67
CA LYS A 118 3.18 4.40 -8.11
C LYS A 118 3.25 5.88 -8.46
N LYS A 119 4.11 6.24 -9.41
CA LYS A 119 4.22 7.57 -10.03
C LYS A 119 3.68 7.51 -11.45
N SER A 120 2.53 8.12 -11.73
CA SER A 120 1.95 8.16 -13.07
C SER A 120 2.74 9.15 -13.95
N THR A 121 3.32 8.64 -15.03
CA THR A 121 4.14 9.41 -16.00
C THR A 121 3.38 9.74 -17.28
N LYS A 122 2.37 8.94 -17.63
CA LYS A 122 1.38 9.22 -18.66
C LYS A 122 0.01 8.82 -18.13
N GLU A 123 -0.94 9.73 -18.19
CA GLU A 123 -2.32 9.44 -17.78
C GLU A 123 -2.96 8.42 -18.73
N GLY A 124 -3.66 7.45 -18.14
CA GLY A 124 -4.43 6.47 -18.91
C GLY A 124 -5.83 6.97 -19.25
N GLU A 125 -6.48 6.27 -20.16
CA GLU A 125 -7.78 6.61 -20.71
C GLU A 125 -8.93 6.10 -19.82
N GLY A 126 -10.02 6.88 -19.78
CA GLY A 126 -11.21 6.53 -19.03
C GLY A 126 -11.06 6.64 -17.50
N TRP A 127 -12.00 6.00 -16.80
CA TRP A 127 -12.14 6.08 -15.34
C TRP A 127 -12.06 4.72 -14.66
N ASP A 128 -12.16 3.62 -15.43
CA ASP A 128 -12.14 2.27 -14.91
C ASP A 128 -10.71 1.81 -14.59
N THR A 129 -10.58 1.03 -13.52
CA THR A 129 -9.38 0.24 -13.22
C THR A 129 -9.74 -1.23 -13.06
N PRO A 130 -8.76 -2.15 -13.22
CA PRO A 130 -8.99 -3.58 -13.04
C PRO A 130 -9.61 -3.94 -11.69
N LYS A 131 -10.57 -4.86 -11.72
CA LYS A 131 -11.15 -5.44 -10.51
C LYS A 131 -10.65 -6.86 -10.30
N ASP A 132 -10.97 -7.40 -9.13
CA ASP A 132 -10.68 -8.79 -8.81
C ASP A 132 -11.25 -9.71 -9.90
N SER A 133 -10.50 -10.74 -10.32
CA SER A 133 -10.84 -11.68 -11.40
C SER A 133 -10.89 -11.13 -12.83
N TRP A 134 -10.53 -9.87 -13.06
CA TRP A 134 -10.36 -9.34 -14.41
C TRP A 134 -9.01 -9.78 -14.98
N THR A 135 -8.94 -9.91 -16.30
CA THR A 135 -7.67 -10.21 -16.99
C THR A 135 -6.93 -8.90 -17.23
N VAL A 136 -5.65 -8.86 -16.90
CA VAL A 136 -4.76 -7.70 -17.06
C VAL A 136 -3.60 -8.07 -17.97
N LYS A 137 -3.27 -7.19 -18.92
CA LYS A 137 -2.03 -7.20 -19.68
C LYS A 137 -1.18 -5.99 -19.28
N LEU A 138 -0.12 -6.27 -18.52
CA LEU A 138 0.79 -5.27 -17.99
C LEU A 138 2.18 -5.48 -18.60
N LYS A 139 2.69 -4.46 -19.27
CA LYS A 139 4.04 -4.48 -19.82
C LYS A 139 5.01 -3.87 -18.82
N VAL A 140 6.10 -4.57 -18.56
CA VAL A 140 7.22 -4.09 -17.76
C VAL A 140 8.38 -3.79 -18.70
N GLU A 141 8.74 -2.51 -18.82
CA GLU A 141 9.72 -2.05 -19.80
C GLU A 141 11.14 -2.05 -19.26
N THR A 142 11.31 -1.64 -18.00
CA THR A 142 12.61 -1.54 -17.34
C THR A 142 12.48 -1.90 -15.86
N ALA A 143 13.58 -2.40 -15.29
CA ALA A 143 13.74 -2.60 -13.86
C ALA A 143 15.13 -2.08 -13.44
N THR A 144 15.16 -1.19 -12.45
CA THR A 144 16.40 -0.62 -11.87
C THR A 144 16.39 -0.77 -10.36
N ASP A 145 17.55 -0.59 -9.72
CA ASP A 145 17.66 -0.46 -8.26
C ASP A 145 17.39 0.98 -7.76
N GLY A 146 16.86 1.83 -8.63
CA GLY A 146 16.77 3.28 -8.44
C GLY A 146 17.91 4.07 -9.08
N SER A 147 18.97 3.41 -9.56
CA SER A 147 20.08 4.03 -10.27
C SER A 147 20.51 3.24 -11.50
N ALA A 148 20.84 1.96 -11.33
CA ALA A 148 21.35 1.09 -12.38
C ALA A 148 20.32 0.01 -12.77
N PRO A 149 20.31 -0.46 -14.04
CA PRO A 149 19.49 -1.59 -14.46
C PRO A 149 19.78 -2.86 -13.65
N ILE A 150 18.74 -3.62 -13.29
CA ILE A 150 18.90 -4.88 -12.57
C ILE A 150 19.43 -5.96 -13.54
N PRO A 151 20.57 -6.61 -13.25
CA PRO A 151 21.11 -7.66 -14.10
C PRO A 151 20.13 -8.82 -14.28
N GLY A 152 19.99 -9.30 -15.52
CA GLY A 152 19.11 -10.42 -15.86
C GLY A 152 17.64 -10.05 -16.10
N PHE A 153 17.25 -8.77 -15.89
CA PHE A 153 15.92 -8.31 -16.21
C PHE A 153 15.61 -8.47 -17.71
N GLN A 154 14.41 -8.97 -18.01
CA GLN A 154 13.90 -9.07 -19.37
C GLN A 154 12.58 -8.30 -19.50
N PRO A 155 12.51 -7.28 -20.36
CA PRO A 155 11.25 -6.60 -20.66
C PRO A 155 10.23 -7.59 -21.21
N GLN A 156 9.02 -7.59 -20.65
CA GLN A 156 7.96 -8.50 -21.06
C GLN A 156 6.57 -7.92 -20.78
N THR A 157 5.61 -8.29 -21.63
CA THR A 157 4.19 -8.14 -21.35
C THR A 157 3.68 -9.38 -20.60
N LEU A 158 3.20 -9.16 -19.37
CA LEU A 158 2.63 -10.19 -18.53
C LEU A 158 1.12 -10.14 -18.64
N GLU A 159 0.51 -11.28 -18.96
CA GLU A 159 -0.93 -11.50 -18.88
C GLU A 159 -1.23 -12.31 -17.62
N PHE A 160 -2.19 -11.85 -16.82
CA PHE A 160 -2.57 -12.49 -15.58
C PHE A 160 -3.99 -12.12 -15.14
N THR A 161 -4.53 -12.89 -14.20
CA THR A 161 -5.82 -12.59 -13.57
C THR A 161 -5.60 -11.79 -12.30
N ALA A 162 -6.12 -10.56 -12.26
CA ALA A 162 -5.98 -9.67 -11.13
C ALA A 162 -6.49 -10.32 -9.85
N GLY A 163 -5.60 -10.43 -8.88
CA GLY A 163 -5.87 -11.01 -7.58
C GLY A 163 -5.72 -12.53 -7.49
N ASN A 164 -5.18 -13.22 -8.49
CA ASN A 164 -4.87 -14.65 -8.32
C ASN A 164 -3.50 -14.87 -7.66
N GLY A 165 -2.64 -13.84 -7.65
CA GLY A 165 -1.24 -14.01 -7.30
C GLY A 165 -0.46 -14.70 -8.41
N ASP A 166 -0.85 -14.48 -9.66
CA ASP A 166 -0.13 -15.03 -10.81
C ASP A 166 1.21 -14.29 -11.00
N VAL A 167 1.26 -13.01 -10.61
CA VAL A 167 2.47 -12.16 -10.58
C VAL A 167 2.86 -11.81 -9.14
N CYS A 168 4.04 -11.20 -8.95
CA CYS A 168 4.47 -10.67 -7.66
C CYS A 168 3.50 -9.63 -7.05
N ASP A 169 3.57 -9.43 -5.73
CA ASP A 169 2.62 -8.59 -4.99
C ASP A 169 2.62 -7.13 -5.47
N ALA A 170 3.78 -6.58 -5.85
CA ALA A 170 3.89 -5.22 -6.36
C ALA A 170 3.09 -5.01 -7.66
N LEU A 171 3.13 -5.97 -8.58
CA LEU A 171 2.39 -5.90 -9.84
C LEU A 171 0.88 -6.12 -9.64
N GLU A 172 0.49 -7.02 -8.73
CA GLU A 172 -0.92 -7.17 -8.31
C GLU A 172 -1.49 -5.86 -7.76
N MET A 173 -0.72 -5.15 -6.93
CA MET A 173 -1.13 -3.88 -6.32
C MET A 173 -1.18 -2.74 -7.35
N ALA A 174 -0.16 -2.62 -8.20
CA ALA A 174 -0.10 -1.59 -9.22
C ALA A 174 -1.23 -1.73 -10.24
N ALA A 175 -1.51 -2.95 -10.71
CA ALA A 175 -2.50 -3.21 -11.73
C ALA A 175 -3.91 -2.72 -11.34
N LEU A 176 -4.32 -2.91 -10.08
CA LEU A 176 -5.64 -2.49 -9.57
C LEU A 176 -5.85 -0.96 -9.57
N GLU A 177 -4.78 -0.20 -9.73
CA GLU A 177 -4.75 1.25 -9.62
C GLU A 177 -4.34 1.92 -10.93
N MET A 178 -4.16 1.16 -12.02
CA MET A 178 -3.78 1.67 -13.34
C MET A 178 -4.95 1.66 -14.31
N LYS A 179 -5.06 2.71 -15.13
CA LYS A 179 -6.03 2.82 -16.23
C LYS A 179 -5.45 2.28 -17.55
N ASN A 180 -6.30 1.98 -18.53
CA ASN A 180 -5.85 1.55 -19.86
C ASN A 180 -4.92 2.60 -20.49
N GLY A 181 -3.79 2.18 -21.06
CA GLY A 181 -2.80 3.07 -21.67
C GLY A 181 -1.97 3.91 -20.68
N GLU A 182 -2.18 3.77 -19.37
CA GLU A 182 -1.40 4.47 -18.34
C GLU A 182 0.05 3.97 -18.35
N GLN A 183 1.00 4.90 -18.26
CA GLN A 183 2.40 4.58 -17.99
C GLN A 183 2.80 5.10 -16.62
N ALA A 184 3.45 4.26 -15.83
CA ALA A 184 3.82 4.58 -14.46
C ALA A 184 5.20 4.04 -14.10
N VAL A 185 5.86 4.72 -13.18
CA VAL A 185 7.04 4.21 -12.49
C VAL A 185 6.61 3.69 -11.12
N LEU A 186 6.96 2.45 -10.81
CA LEU A 186 6.62 1.79 -9.56
C LEU A 186 7.88 1.59 -8.72
N THR A 187 7.98 2.30 -7.60
CA THR A 187 9.07 2.15 -6.64
C THR A 187 8.64 1.18 -5.53
N VAL A 188 9.40 0.11 -5.34
CA VAL A 188 9.04 -1.01 -4.47
C VAL A 188 10.13 -1.23 -3.42
N CYS A 189 9.78 -1.07 -2.14
CA CYS A 189 10.66 -1.32 -1.01
C CYS A 189 9.86 -1.96 0.15
N PRO A 190 10.19 -3.18 0.61
CA PRO A 190 11.34 -3.98 0.19
C PRO A 190 11.16 -4.60 -1.20
N ALA A 191 12.27 -4.76 -1.92
CA ALA A 191 12.36 -5.39 -3.25
C ALA A 191 11.72 -6.78 -3.32
N THR A 192 11.61 -7.48 -2.18
CA THR A 192 10.97 -8.80 -2.07
C THR A 192 9.54 -8.83 -2.62
N LEU A 193 8.85 -7.69 -2.64
CA LEU A 193 7.48 -7.57 -3.18
C LEU A 193 7.44 -7.56 -4.73
N ALA A 194 8.58 -7.26 -5.38
CA ALA A 194 8.71 -7.16 -6.84
C ALA A 194 9.45 -8.35 -7.48
N LEU A 195 9.86 -9.37 -6.70
CA LEU A 195 10.56 -10.54 -7.23
C LEU A 195 9.63 -11.35 -8.14
N GLU A 196 9.84 -11.24 -9.45
CA GLU A 196 9.06 -11.92 -10.48
C GLU A 196 9.98 -12.74 -11.38
N ALA A 197 9.77 -14.06 -11.37
CA ALA A 197 10.63 -14.99 -12.10
C ALA A 197 10.54 -14.79 -13.61
N ARG A 198 9.36 -14.44 -14.14
CA ARG A 198 9.15 -14.20 -15.57
C ARG A 198 9.94 -13.01 -16.10
N LEU A 199 10.19 -12.03 -15.24
CA LEU A 199 10.99 -10.83 -15.57
C LEU A 199 12.48 -11.01 -15.30
N GLY A 200 12.93 -12.19 -14.85
CA GLY A 200 14.32 -12.42 -14.44
C GLY A 200 14.69 -11.80 -13.09
N LEU A 201 13.71 -11.39 -12.27
CA LEU A 201 13.94 -10.66 -11.01
C LEU A 201 13.95 -11.54 -9.76
N LYS A 202 13.72 -12.85 -9.86
CA LYS A 202 13.55 -13.75 -8.71
C LYS A 202 14.71 -13.75 -7.70
N ASP A 203 15.94 -13.54 -8.17
CA ASP A 203 17.17 -13.61 -7.38
C ASP A 203 17.81 -12.22 -7.16
N ALA A 204 17.07 -11.14 -7.44
CA ALA A 204 17.56 -9.79 -7.27
C ALA A 204 17.93 -9.51 -5.79
N LYS A 205 19.16 -9.08 -5.54
CA LYS A 205 19.70 -8.77 -4.21
C LYS A 205 19.90 -7.27 -4.03
N VAL A 206 18.79 -6.55 -4.08
CA VAL A 206 18.72 -5.10 -3.88
C VAL A 206 17.63 -4.80 -2.86
N ASP A 207 17.70 -3.65 -2.20
CA ASP A 207 16.68 -3.26 -1.21
C ASP A 207 15.43 -2.68 -1.87
N THR A 208 15.61 -2.00 -3.01
CA THR A 208 14.56 -1.33 -3.77
C THR A 208 14.59 -1.78 -5.23
N ILE A 209 13.41 -1.98 -5.82
CA ILE A 209 13.24 -2.19 -7.26
C ILE A 209 12.33 -1.09 -7.80
N VAL A 210 12.76 -0.43 -8.87
CA VAL A 210 11.98 0.57 -9.61
C VAL A 210 11.61 0.00 -10.97
N LEU A 211 10.31 -0.15 -11.24
CA LEU A 211 9.79 -0.71 -12.49
C LEU A 211 9.13 0.37 -13.33
N LYS A 212 9.41 0.41 -14.63
CA LYS A 212 8.61 1.20 -15.59
C LYS A 212 7.53 0.31 -16.20
N LEU A 213 6.28 0.70 -16.02
CA LEU A 213 5.09 -0.08 -16.37
C LEU A 213 4.25 0.64 -17.43
N GLU A 214 3.61 -0.14 -18.27
CA GLU A 214 2.56 0.29 -19.20
C GLU A 214 1.36 -0.66 -19.07
N MET A 215 0.21 -0.11 -18.67
CA MET A 215 -1.05 -0.86 -18.71
C MET A 215 -1.51 -0.95 -20.16
N VAL A 216 -1.31 -2.11 -20.79
CA VAL A 216 -1.66 -2.32 -22.20
C VAL A 216 -3.18 -2.36 -22.33
N GLU A 217 -3.81 -3.27 -21.60
CA GLU A 217 -5.25 -3.39 -21.54
C GLU A 217 -5.68 -4.22 -20.32
N PHE A 218 -6.93 -4.08 -19.92
CA PHE A 218 -7.61 -5.06 -19.08
C PHE A 218 -8.98 -5.40 -19.66
N VAL A 219 -9.36 -6.66 -19.48
CA VAL A 219 -10.64 -7.20 -19.93
C VAL A 219 -11.54 -7.39 -18.72
N LYS A 220 -12.73 -6.78 -18.77
CA LYS A 220 -13.72 -6.89 -17.69
C LYS A 220 -14.11 -8.35 -17.50
N GLY A 221 -13.88 -8.86 -16.29
CA GLY A 221 -14.47 -10.11 -15.83
C GLY A 221 -15.94 -9.93 -15.46
N LYS A 222 -16.59 -11.01 -15.04
CA LYS A 222 -17.98 -10.95 -14.59
C LYS A 222 -18.10 -10.11 -13.32
N ASP A 223 -18.88 -9.05 -13.39
CA ASP A 223 -19.11 -8.17 -12.26
C ASP A 223 -20.01 -8.80 -11.21
N THR A 224 -19.62 -8.69 -9.94
CA THR A 224 -20.31 -9.32 -8.81
C THR A 224 -21.73 -8.81 -8.57
N TRP A 225 -22.05 -7.59 -9.04
CA TRP A 225 -23.40 -7.03 -8.92
C TRP A 225 -24.39 -7.62 -9.94
N ASN A 226 -23.89 -8.13 -11.07
CA ASN A 226 -24.71 -8.79 -12.09
C ASN A 226 -24.92 -10.28 -11.80
N MET A 227 -24.26 -10.83 -10.77
CA MET A 227 -24.40 -12.22 -10.37
C MET A 227 -25.69 -12.44 -9.57
N ASP A 228 -26.38 -13.53 -9.87
CA ASP A 228 -27.44 -14.04 -8.99
C ASP A 228 -26.85 -14.64 -7.69
N ASP A 229 -27.72 -15.13 -6.80
CA ASP A 229 -27.32 -15.66 -5.50
C ASP A 229 -26.45 -16.91 -5.61
N ALA A 230 -26.72 -17.79 -6.57
CA ALA A 230 -25.97 -19.03 -6.79
C ALA A 230 -24.58 -18.72 -7.38
N GLU A 231 -24.53 -17.83 -8.37
CA GLU A 231 -23.30 -17.37 -8.99
C GLU A 231 -22.39 -16.63 -8.00
N LYS A 232 -22.97 -15.83 -7.08
CA LYS A 232 -22.21 -15.20 -5.98
C LYS A 232 -21.59 -16.24 -5.06
N VAL A 233 -22.32 -17.30 -4.73
CA VAL A 233 -21.82 -18.41 -3.88
C VAL A 233 -20.64 -19.09 -4.58
N GLU A 234 -20.81 -19.48 -5.84
CA GLU A 234 -19.75 -20.12 -6.63
C GLU A 234 -18.51 -19.23 -6.76
N HIS A 235 -18.71 -17.95 -7.07
CA HIS A 235 -17.63 -16.97 -7.10
C HIS A 235 -16.93 -16.87 -5.74
N GLY A 236 -17.69 -16.78 -4.65
CA GLY A 236 -17.16 -16.73 -3.29
C GLY A 236 -16.31 -17.96 -2.93
N VAL A 237 -16.74 -19.15 -3.33
CA VAL A 237 -15.98 -20.40 -3.15
C VAL A 237 -14.67 -20.35 -3.94
N ALA A 238 -14.73 -20.01 -5.23
CA ALA A 238 -13.54 -19.94 -6.08
C ALA A 238 -12.52 -18.91 -5.55
N ARG A 239 -12.98 -17.72 -5.15
CA ARG A 239 -12.10 -16.69 -4.57
C ARG A 239 -11.54 -17.09 -3.20
N LYS A 240 -12.31 -17.83 -2.38
CA LYS A 240 -11.84 -18.37 -1.10
C LYS A 240 -10.72 -19.40 -1.31
N ASP A 241 -10.81 -20.21 -2.36
CA ASP A 241 -9.77 -21.18 -2.70
C ASP A 241 -8.49 -20.48 -3.19
N VAL A 242 -8.61 -19.41 -3.99
CA VAL A 242 -7.47 -18.54 -4.35
C VAL A 242 -6.81 -17.94 -3.09
N GLY A 243 -7.58 -17.36 -2.18
CA GLY A 243 -7.05 -16.85 -0.90
C GLY A 243 -6.33 -17.94 -0.09
N SER A 244 -6.83 -19.17 -0.13
CA SER A 244 -6.22 -20.31 0.56
C SER A 244 -4.91 -20.76 -0.09
N ALA A 245 -4.81 -20.70 -1.42
CA ALA A 245 -3.56 -20.94 -2.14
C ALA A 245 -2.51 -19.87 -1.80
N LEU A 246 -2.89 -18.59 -1.82
CA LEU A 246 -2.03 -17.47 -1.44
C LEU A 246 -1.51 -17.59 -0.01
N PHE A 247 -2.38 -17.99 0.92
CA PHE A 247 -1.98 -18.21 2.31
C PHE A 247 -0.94 -19.33 2.45
N LYS A 248 -1.06 -20.41 1.67
CA LYS A 248 -0.09 -21.51 1.64
C LYS A 248 1.26 -21.05 1.05
N GLN A 249 1.23 -20.14 0.08
CA GLN A 249 2.42 -19.53 -0.51
C GLN A 249 3.08 -18.47 0.39
N GLY A 250 2.45 -18.10 1.51
CA GLY A 250 2.97 -17.06 2.41
C GLY A 250 2.64 -15.62 1.98
N ARG A 251 1.83 -15.44 0.93
CA ARG A 251 1.37 -14.11 0.44
C ARG A 251 0.21 -13.60 1.29
N LEU A 252 0.53 -13.30 2.55
CA LEU A 252 -0.45 -13.02 3.61
C LEU A 252 -1.32 -11.80 3.31
N ALA A 253 -0.73 -10.68 2.88
CA ALA A 253 -1.48 -9.45 2.62
C ALA A 253 -2.52 -9.63 1.50
N LEU A 254 -2.11 -10.25 0.39
CA LEU A 254 -3.02 -10.54 -0.73
C LEU A 254 -4.12 -11.52 -0.32
N ALA A 255 -3.80 -12.58 0.44
CA ALA A 255 -4.79 -13.52 0.97
C ALA A 255 -5.83 -12.82 1.85
N LEU A 256 -5.39 -11.94 2.78
CA LEU A 256 -6.28 -11.16 3.63
C LEU A 256 -7.21 -10.26 2.82
N GLN A 257 -6.67 -9.59 1.79
CA GLN A 257 -7.45 -8.76 0.88
C GLN A 257 -8.58 -9.58 0.21
N LYS A 258 -8.31 -10.83 -0.18
CA LYS A 258 -9.32 -11.70 -0.81
C LYS A 258 -10.42 -12.10 0.17
N TYR A 259 -10.05 -12.56 1.36
CA TYR A 259 -11.04 -12.93 2.37
C TYR A 259 -11.93 -11.73 2.74
N LYS A 260 -11.36 -10.53 2.95
CA LYS A 260 -12.13 -9.31 3.21
C LYS A 260 -13.12 -8.96 2.08
N LYS A 261 -12.72 -9.12 0.81
CA LYS A 261 -13.63 -8.90 -0.34
C LYS A 261 -14.82 -9.87 -0.30
N ILE A 262 -14.58 -11.14 0.00
CA ILE A 262 -15.64 -12.16 0.09
C ILE A 262 -16.57 -11.90 1.28
N GLU A 263 -16.00 -11.54 2.44
CA GLU A 263 -16.77 -11.16 3.62
C GLU A 263 -17.73 -9.99 3.30
N ASN A 264 -17.23 -8.97 2.60
CA ASN A 264 -18.02 -7.82 2.18
C ASN A 264 -19.12 -8.20 1.18
N MET A 265 -18.83 -9.10 0.23
CA MET A 265 -19.79 -9.57 -0.76
C MET A 265 -21.00 -10.27 -0.10
N PHE A 266 -20.78 -10.97 1.02
CA PHE A 266 -21.82 -11.68 1.77
C PHE A 266 -22.34 -10.93 3.00
N ASN A 267 -22.15 -9.61 3.07
CA ASN A 267 -22.70 -8.80 4.17
C ASN A 267 -24.23 -8.83 4.21
N TYR A 268 -24.88 -8.88 3.05
CA TYR A 268 -26.35 -8.92 2.90
C TYR A 268 -26.87 -10.33 2.55
N VAL A 269 -26.17 -11.37 3.01
CA VAL A 269 -26.54 -12.77 2.73
C VAL A 269 -27.96 -13.11 3.20
N ASP A 270 -28.51 -12.39 4.17
CA ASP A 270 -29.88 -12.62 4.63
C ASP A 270 -30.96 -12.26 3.59
N ASN A 271 -30.62 -11.47 2.57
CA ASN A 271 -31.50 -11.09 1.46
C ASN A 271 -31.53 -12.13 0.32
N PHE A 272 -30.76 -13.21 0.43
CA PHE A 272 -30.74 -14.27 -0.59
C PHE A 272 -32.11 -14.95 -0.64
N LYS A 273 -32.60 -15.24 -1.84
CA LYS A 273 -33.96 -15.78 -2.05
C LYS A 273 -34.07 -17.25 -1.65
N GLU A 274 -33.03 -18.03 -1.94
CA GLU A 274 -32.99 -19.47 -1.70
C GLU A 274 -32.21 -19.78 -0.43
N GLU A 275 -32.81 -20.57 0.47
CA GLU A 275 -32.20 -20.92 1.76
C GLU A 275 -30.91 -21.75 1.62
N ASP A 276 -30.81 -22.56 0.56
CA ASP A 276 -29.59 -23.32 0.26
C ASP A 276 -28.43 -22.39 -0.10
N ASN A 277 -28.65 -21.40 -0.98
CA ASN A 277 -27.64 -20.40 -1.33
C ASN A 277 -27.26 -19.55 -0.13
N LYS A 278 -28.24 -19.16 0.69
CA LYS A 278 -28.01 -18.44 1.95
C LYS A 278 -27.12 -19.23 2.91
N THR A 279 -27.39 -20.51 3.09
CA THR A 279 -26.61 -21.41 3.95
C THR A 279 -25.18 -21.56 3.43
N LYS A 280 -25.02 -21.81 2.12
CA LYS A 280 -23.69 -21.91 1.48
C LYS A 280 -22.90 -20.60 1.59
N ALA A 281 -23.53 -19.46 1.33
CA ALA A 281 -22.89 -18.15 1.44
C ALA A 281 -22.46 -17.83 2.87
N LYS A 282 -23.29 -18.16 3.88
CA LYS A 282 -22.92 -18.04 5.31
C LYS A 282 -21.71 -18.92 5.65
N ALA A 283 -21.67 -20.16 5.15
CA ALA A 283 -20.54 -21.06 5.36
C ALA A 283 -19.25 -20.52 4.70
N VAL A 284 -19.33 -19.97 3.48
CA VAL A 284 -18.18 -19.35 2.80
C VAL A 284 -17.69 -18.12 3.56
N ARG A 285 -18.59 -17.24 3.99
CA ARG A 285 -18.27 -16.05 4.78
C ARG A 285 -17.58 -16.43 6.10
N LEU A 286 -18.14 -17.38 6.84
CA LEU A 286 -17.56 -17.92 8.07
C LEU A 286 -16.15 -18.47 7.85
N ALA A 287 -15.95 -19.25 6.78
CA ALA A 287 -14.63 -19.77 6.43
C ALA A 287 -13.62 -18.65 6.13
N CYS A 288 -14.06 -17.59 5.44
CA CYS A 288 -13.23 -16.42 5.18
C CYS A 288 -12.86 -15.68 6.47
N GLN A 289 -13.81 -15.42 7.37
CA GLN A 289 -13.53 -14.76 8.67
C GLN A 289 -12.52 -15.56 9.51
N LEU A 290 -12.70 -16.89 9.55
CA LEU A 290 -11.77 -17.79 10.21
C LEU A 290 -10.37 -17.70 9.57
N ASN A 291 -10.27 -17.70 8.25
CA ASN A 291 -9.00 -17.62 7.56
C ASN A 291 -8.35 -16.23 7.69
N SER A 292 -9.12 -15.14 7.63
CA SER A 292 -8.69 -13.77 7.93
C SER A 292 -8.03 -13.70 9.31
N ALA A 293 -8.66 -14.27 10.34
CA ALA A 293 -8.07 -14.33 11.68
C ALA A 293 -6.74 -15.12 11.70
N ALA A 294 -6.64 -16.22 10.97
CA ALA A 294 -5.40 -16.99 10.86
C ALA A 294 -4.28 -16.19 10.15
N VAL A 295 -4.62 -15.42 9.12
CA VAL A 295 -3.69 -14.53 8.41
C VAL A 295 -3.21 -13.41 9.35
N GLN A 296 -4.13 -12.75 10.03
CA GLN A 296 -3.84 -11.66 10.97
C GLN A 296 -2.95 -12.12 12.12
N LEU A 297 -3.17 -13.33 12.65
CA LEU A 297 -2.27 -13.94 13.64
C LEU A 297 -0.83 -14.10 13.11
N LYS A 298 -0.66 -14.50 11.85
CA LYS A 298 0.67 -14.60 11.22
C LYS A 298 1.31 -13.23 10.98
N LEU A 299 0.50 -12.21 10.67
CA LEU A 299 0.93 -10.82 10.54
C LEU A 299 1.16 -10.14 11.90
N LYS A 300 0.84 -10.81 13.01
CA LYS A 300 0.86 -10.27 14.39
C LYS A 300 -0.10 -9.09 14.61
N GLU A 301 -1.11 -8.98 13.76
CA GLU A 301 -2.26 -8.06 13.89
C GLU A 301 -3.26 -8.66 14.89
N TYR A 302 -2.87 -8.73 16.16
CA TYR A 302 -3.63 -9.45 17.18
C TYR A 302 -5.00 -8.81 17.47
N GLY A 303 -5.11 -7.48 17.40
CA GLY A 303 -6.38 -6.77 17.63
C GLY A 303 -7.43 -7.14 16.59
N GLU A 304 -7.01 -7.15 15.32
CA GLU A 304 -7.83 -7.48 14.17
C GLU A 304 -8.19 -8.97 14.15
N ALA A 305 -7.24 -9.86 14.47
CA ALA A 305 -7.50 -11.29 14.61
C ALA A 305 -8.56 -11.57 15.68
N LYS A 306 -8.49 -10.89 16.83
CA LYS A 306 -9.50 -10.97 17.89
C LYS A 306 -10.86 -10.48 17.41
N ALA A 307 -10.91 -9.36 16.68
CA ALA A 307 -12.17 -8.82 16.14
C ALA A 307 -12.83 -9.79 15.15
N ALA A 308 -12.05 -10.38 14.23
CA ALA A 308 -12.54 -11.40 13.31
C ALA A 308 -13.08 -12.65 14.05
N CYS A 309 -12.34 -13.16 15.06
CA CYS A 309 -12.81 -14.29 15.87
C CYS A 309 -14.10 -13.94 16.64
N ASN A 310 -14.20 -12.73 17.18
CA ASN A 310 -15.41 -12.28 17.87
C ASN A 310 -16.63 -12.25 16.96
N SER A 311 -16.47 -11.86 15.68
CA SER A 311 -17.55 -11.92 14.71
C SER A 311 -18.05 -13.36 14.53
N VAL A 312 -17.14 -14.32 14.38
CA VAL A 312 -17.49 -15.74 14.24
C VAL A 312 -18.22 -16.26 15.49
N LEU A 313 -17.72 -15.90 16.68
CA LEU A 313 -18.28 -16.39 17.95
C LEU A 313 -19.63 -15.78 18.32
N LYS A 314 -20.07 -14.70 17.65
CA LYS A 314 -21.45 -14.19 17.80
C LYS A 314 -22.46 -15.19 17.25
N ASP A 315 -22.15 -15.77 16.09
CA ASP A 315 -23.03 -16.71 15.40
C ASP A 315 -22.79 -18.15 15.89
N GLU A 316 -21.52 -18.55 16.04
CA GLU A 316 -21.11 -19.88 16.48
C GLU A 316 -20.31 -19.83 17.79
N LYS A 317 -21.01 -19.66 18.93
CA LYS A 317 -20.39 -19.52 20.27
C LYS A 317 -19.43 -20.67 20.67
N GLY A 318 -19.57 -21.84 20.05
CA GLY A 318 -18.77 -23.04 20.26
C GLY A 318 -17.74 -23.32 19.17
N ASN A 319 -17.47 -22.39 18.24
CA ASN A 319 -16.51 -22.64 17.17
C ASN A 319 -15.09 -22.78 17.73
N VAL A 320 -14.59 -24.01 17.77
CA VAL A 320 -13.28 -24.37 18.35
C VAL A 320 -12.14 -23.60 17.69
N LYS A 321 -12.17 -23.41 16.36
CA LYS A 321 -11.12 -22.68 15.63
C LYS A 321 -11.10 -21.20 16.01
N ALA A 322 -12.27 -20.56 16.11
CA ALA A 322 -12.36 -19.15 16.50
C ALA A 322 -11.94 -18.94 17.96
N LEU A 323 -12.38 -19.80 18.89
CA LEU A 323 -11.95 -19.73 20.29
C LEU A 323 -10.43 -19.89 20.41
N TYR A 324 -9.86 -20.89 19.74
CA TYR A 324 -8.42 -21.13 19.78
C TYR A 324 -7.62 -19.97 19.19
N ARG A 325 -8.04 -19.43 18.04
CA ARG A 325 -7.38 -18.28 17.40
C ARG A 325 -7.54 -16.99 18.21
N ARG A 326 -8.70 -16.78 18.84
CA ARG A 326 -8.90 -15.66 19.77
C ARG A 326 -7.97 -15.80 20.97
N ALA A 327 -7.81 -16.99 21.53
CA ALA A 327 -6.85 -17.23 22.61
C ALA A 327 -5.41 -16.88 22.21
N GLN A 328 -5.00 -17.21 20.98
CA GLN A 328 -3.68 -16.84 20.45
C GLN A 328 -3.53 -15.31 20.32
N ALA A 329 -4.57 -14.63 19.84
CA ALA A 329 -4.58 -13.18 19.73
C ALA A 329 -4.53 -12.48 21.11
N GLU A 330 -5.35 -12.93 22.07
CA GLU A 330 -5.35 -12.42 23.45
C GLU A 330 -3.99 -12.63 24.11
N LEU A 331 -3.34 -13.77 23.87
CA LEU A 331 -1.98 -14.00 24.36
C LEU A 331 -0.98 -12.99 23.77
N GLY A 332 -1.06 -12.72 22.46
CA GLY A 332 -0.24 -11.70 21.79
C GLY A 332 -0.48 -10.27 22.32
N LEU A 333 -1.72 -9.99 22.73
CA LEU A 333 -2.12 -8.73 23.38
C LEU A 333 -1.80 -8.70 24.89
N LYS A 334 -1.22 -9.76 25.46
CA LYS A 334 -0.96 -9.94 26.90
C LYS A 334 -2.22 -9.98 27.78
N ASN A 335 -3.38 -10.26 27.21
CA ASN A 335 -4.64 -10.51 27.92
C ASN A 335 -4.70 -11.98 28.36
N PHE A 336 -3.84 -12.35 29.31
CA PHE A 336 -3.63 -13.76 29.64
C PHE A 336 -4.86 -14.44 30.25
N GLN A 337 -5.68 -13.73 31.01
CA GLN A 337 -6.89 -14.30 31.63
C GLN A 337 -7.92 -14.71 30.56
N GLU A 338 -8.14 -13.83 29.59
CA GLU A 338 -9.03 -14.04 28.45
C GLU A 338 -8.51 -15.18 27.58
N SER A 339 -7.21 -15.20 27.30
CA SER A 339 -6.55 -16.31 26.58
C SER A 339 -6.76 -17.66 27.29
N MET A 340 -6.58 -17.70 28.61
CA MET A 340 -6.82 -18.91 29.41
C MET A 340 -8.30 -19.35 29.39
N ALA A 341 -9.23 -18.39 29.49
CA ALA A 341 -10.67 -18.69 29.44
C ALA A 341 -11.05 -19.34 28.11
N ASP A 342 -10.56 -18.81 26.99
CA ASP A 342 -10.79 -19.38 25.66
C ASP A 342 -10.15 -20.76 25.51
N CYS A 343 -8.91 -20.94 25.97
CA CYS A 343 -8.24 -22.24 25.91
C CYS A 343 -8.99 -23.31 26.72
N ARG A 344 -9.52 -22.97 27.91
CA ARG A 344 -10.32 -23.89 28.72
C ARG A 344 -11.59 -24.31 27.97
N LYS A 345 -12.27 -23.36 27.33
CA LYS A 345 -13.46 -23.65 26.52
C LYS A 345 -13.14 -24.53 25.31
N VAL A 346 -11.99 -24.33 24.67
CA VAL A 346 -11.51 -25.22 23.60
C VAL A 346 -11.28 -26.64 24.14
N VAL A 347 -10.63 -26.80 25.28
CA VAL A 347 -10.36 -28.13 25.87
C VAL A 347 -11.64 -28.81 26.35
N GLU A 348 -12.66 -28.06 26.75
CA GLU A 348 -13.98 -28.59 27.08
C GLU A 348 -14.69 -29.15 25.83
N LEU A 349 -14.65 -28.41 24.72
CA LEU A 349 -15.31 -28.79 23.46
C LEU A 349 -14.52 -29.84 22.65
N ASP A 350 -13.20 -29.79 22.71
CA ASP A 350 -12.27 -30.71 22.06
C ASP A 350 -11.17 -31.12 23.06
N PRO A 351 -11.44 -32.15 23.88
CA PRO A 351 -10.48 -32.61 24.88
C PRO A 351 -9.17 -33.11 24.30
N GLN A 352 -9.09 -33.50 23.03
CA GLN A 352 -7.87 -34.01 22.40
C GLN A 352 -6.97 -32.92 21.83
N ASN A 353 -7.41 -31.66 21.86
CA ASN A 353 -6.67 -30.52 21.35
C ASN A 353 -5.36 -30.26 22.15
N LYS A 354 -4.23 -30.75 21.64
CA LYS A 354 -2.93 -30.62 22.32
C LYS A 354 -2.42 -29.19 22.29
N GLU A 355 -2.71 -28.48 21.20
CA GLU A 355 -2.30 -27.12 20.93
C GLU A 355 -2.95 -26.14 21.91
N ALA A 356 -4.25 -26.29 22.20
CA ALA A 356 -4.95 -25.49 23.20
C ALA A 356 -4.44 -25.73 24.62
N ARG A 357 -4.12 -26.98 24.97
CA ARG A 357 -3.52 -27.31 26.28
C ARG A 357 -2.12 -26.69 26.43
N ALA A 358 -1.31 -26.70 25.37
CA ALA A 358 0.00 -26.05 25.36
C ALA A 358 -0.14 -24.53 25.51
N LEU A 359 -1.05 -23.91 24.75
CA LEU A 359 -1.32 -22.48 24.83
C LEU A 359 -1.82 -22.05 26.22
N LEU A 360 -2.69 -22.86 26.85
CA LEU A 360 -3.15 -22.64 28.22
C LEU A 360 -2.00 -22.60 29.22
N LYS A 361 -1.06 -23.56 29.13
CA LYS A 361 0.13 -23.60 29.99
C LYS A 361 1.04 -22.39 29.77
N GLN A 362 1.18 -21.97 28.51
CA GLN A 362 1.95 -20.78 28.15
C GLN A 362 1.33 -19.53 28.78
N ALA A 363 0.01 -19.31 28.59
CA ALA A 363 -0.70 -18.17 29.17
C ALA A 363 -0.62 -18.15 30.70
N GLN A 364 -0.73 -19.30 31.36
CA GLN A 364 -0.53 -19.43 32.82
C GLN A 364 0.87 -19.04 33.27
N THR A 365 1.89 -19.38 32.49
CA THR A 365 3.29 -19.05 32.80
C THR A 365 3.52 -17.54 32.66
N CYS A 366 3.09 -16.95 31.54
CA CYS A 366 3.20 -15.51 31.30
C CYS A 366 2.46 -14.70 32.39
N GLN A 367 1.25 -15.10 32.79
CA GLN A 367 0.52 -14.44 33.87
C GLN A 367 1.30 -14.46 35.18
N LYS A 368 1.85 -15.62 35.57
CA LYS A 368 2.64 -15.73 36.81
C LYS A 368 3.88 -14.85 36.79
N GLU A 369 4.51 -14.68 35.65
CA GLU A 369 5.67 -13.80 35.49
C GLU A 369 5.29 -12.33 35.65
N GLU A 370 4.19 -11.89 35.04
CA GLU A 370 3.70 -10.52 35.21
C GLU A 370 3.26 -10.24 36.66
N ASP A 371 2.58 -11.19 37.31
CA ASP A 371 2.20 -11.07 38.73
C ASP A 371 3.42 -10.93 39.64
N LYS A 372 4.52 -11.65 39.34
CA LYS A 372 5.78 -11.53 40.07
C LYS A 372 6.45 -10.18 39.86
N LYS A 373 6.49 -9.68 38.61
CA LYS A 373 7.04 -8.35 38.31
C LYS A 373 6.26 -7.25 38.99
N ALA A 374 4.92 -7.31 38.95
CA ALA A 374 4.05 -6.36 39.64
C ALA A 374 4.36 -6.36 41.14
N LYS A 375 4.40 -7.52 41.79
CA LYS A 375 4.75 -7.63 43.23
C LYS A 375 6.14 -7.09 43.56
N GLY A 376 7.13 -7.31 42.70
CA GLY A 376 8.49 -6.77 42.90
C GLY A 376 8.56 -5.25 42.76
N LEU A 377 7.70 -4.64 41.93
CA LEU A 377 7.63 -3.19 41.76
C LEU A 377 6.98 -2.48 42.97
N PHE A 378 6.04 -3.13 43.65
CA PHE A 378 5.39 -2.60 44.86
C PHE A 378 6.14 -2.90 46.17
N ALA A 379 7.27 -3.62 46.09
CA ALA A 379 8.10 -4.00 47.24
C ALA A 379 9.37 -3.13 47.40
N ASN A 380 9.64 -2.25 46.43
CA ASN A 380 10.62 -1.15 46.49
C ASN A 380 9.88 0.17 46.70
#